data_AF-A0A183I5R7-F1
#
_entry.id   AF-A0A183I5R7-F1
#
_cell.length_a   1.000
_cell.length_b   1.000
_cell.length_c   1.000
_cell.angle_alpha   90.00
_cell.angle_beta   90.00
_cell.angle_gamma   90.00
#
_symmetry.space_group_name_H-M   'P 1'
#
loop_
_entity.id
_entity.type
_entity.pdbx_description
1 polymer ?
#
loop_
_entity_poly.entity_id
_entity_poly.type
_entity_poly.pdbx_seq_one_letter_code
_entity_poly.pdbx_strand_id
1 'polypeptide(L)'
;MTSSWQLIEKRENLHSECTERQTKISEILDTFGTISTAISDGFWLVASSDDASSAFDRMQEMRTELLTYASKVQESVEETDRLCAEGAEFLTPDQFHNLKEHRNKLETSYNQLLRHTDTILPKLNVLTKLLLEFSNESSLLHSFLNEKTRELTIIRAESGDPEVLQWSHQKAKGVLNEVIAAKERLKGIDALSTRIQSEIDGYVIEMRLQYPNAQFPSIDAHELTEQEISETESILRSTDTMDGGFLTSQL
;
A
#
# COMPACT_ATOMS: atom_id res chain seq x y z
N MET A 1 -19.68 40.88 47.41
CA MET A 1 -18.26 40.92 47.80
C MET A 1 -17.77 39.49 47.89
N THR A 2 -17.11 39.00 46.85
CA THR A 2 -16.41 37.70 46.89
C THR A 2 -15.21 37.87 47.82
N SER A 3 -15.07 37.01 48.82
CA SER A 3 -13.95 37.06 49.76
C SER A 3 -12.64 36.74 49.04
N SER A 4 -11.53 37.40 49.41
CA SER A 4 -10.20 37.18 48.80
C SER A 4 -9.79 35.71 48.73
N TRP A 5 -10.22 34.90 49.71
CA TRP A 5 -10.00 33.46 49.73
C TRP A 5 -10.71 32.70 48.59
N GLN A 6 -11.94 33.09 48.23
CA GLN A 6 -12.71 32.46 47.15
C GLN A 6 -12.10 32.72 45.77
N LEU A 7 -11.39 33.85 45.60
CA LEU A 7 -10.70 34.16 44.35
C LEU A 7 -9.39 33.37 44.20
N ILE A 8 -8.69 33.10 45.30
CA ILE A 8 -7.48 32.27 45.31
C ILE A 8 -7.87 30.81 45.01
N GLU A 9 -8.88 30.28 45.70
CA GLU A 9 -9.39 28.92 45.50
C GLU A 9 -9.86 28.69 44.05
N LYS A 10 -10.60 29.66 43.48
CA LYS A 10 -11.05 29.58 42.08
C LYS A 10 -9.87 29.57 41.10
N ARG A 11 -8.84 30.38 41.34
CA ARG A 11 -7.63 30.41 40.51
C ARG A 11 -6.87 29.09 40.57
N GLU A 12 -6.70 28.53 41.76
CA GLU A 12 -5.99 27.26 41.95
C GLU A 12 -6.74 26.09 41.31
N ASN A 13 -8.08 26.07 41.43
CA ASN A 13 -8.89 25.04 40.79
C ASN A 13 -8.81 25.11 39.24
N LEU A 14 -8.95 26.31 38.66
CA LEU A 14 -8.77 26.50 37.22
C LEU A 14 -7.38 26.09 36.73
N HIS A 15 -6.34 26.38 37.50
CA HIS A 15 -4.99 25.97 37.16
C HIS A 15 -4.83 24.44 37.19
N SER A 16 -5.42 23.77 38.18
CA SER A 16 -5.45 22.31 38.26
C SER A 16 -6.18 21.70 37.05
N GLU A 17 -7.36 22.20 36.70
CA GLU A 17 -8.14 21.74 35.55
C GLU A 17 -7.38 21.93 34.22
N CYS A 18 -6.71 23.07 34.04
CA CYS A 18 -5.87 23.31 32.85
C CYS A 18 -4.72 22.31 32.75
N THR A 19 -4.06 22.02 33.87
CA THR A 19 -2.93 21.07 33.92
C THR A 19 -3.42 19.65 33.63
N GLU A 20 -4.55 19.24 34.22
CA GLU A 20 -5.15 17.93 33.96
C GLU A 20 -5.55 17.78 32.49
N ARG A 21 -6.16 18.81 31.89
CA ARG A 21 -6.53 18.77 30.48
C ARG A 21 -5.30 18.71 29.57
N GLN A 22 -4.22 19.43 29.89
CA GLN A 22 -2.95 19.34 29.15
C GLN A 22 -2.34 17.92 29.20
N THR A 23 -2.39 17.26 30.36
CA THR A 23 -1.95 15.86 30.50
C THR A 23 -2.77 14.93 29.61
N LYS A 24 -4.10 15.03 29.66
CA LYS A 24 -5.00 14.22 28.80
C LYS A 24 -4.74 14.44 27.31
N ILE A 25 -4.53 15.68 26.89
CA ILE A 25 -4.20 15.99 25.49
C ILE A 25 -2.86 15.35 25.10
N SER A 26 -1.86 15.41 25.98
CA SER A 26 -0.54 14.82 25.75
C SER A 26 -0.62 13.30 25.57
N GLU A 27 -1.40 12.60 26.40
CA GLU A 27 -1.62 11.15 26.27
C GLU A 27 -2.25 10.76 24.92
N ILE A 28 -3.20 11.56 24.42
CA ILE A 28 -3.80 11.34 23.10
C ILE A 28 -2.77 11.60 21.99
N LEU A 29 -1.98 12.67 22.11
CA LEU A 29 -0.93 13.01 21.16
C LEU A 29 0.16 11.94 21.10
N ASP A 30 0.54 11.34 22.22
CA ASP A 30 1.50 10.23 22.27
C ASP A 30 0.96 9.00 21.52
N THR A 31 -0.34 8.73 21.65
CA THR A 31 -1.01 7.68 20.89
C THR A 31 -0.97 7.98 19.38
N PHE A 32 -1.27 9.22 18.98
CA PHE A 32 -1.15 9.64 17.59
C PHE A 32 0.28 9.55 17.05
N GLY A 33 1.28 9.84 17.88
CA GLY A 33 2.71 9.63 17.57
C GLY A 33 3.03 8.15 17.34
N THR A 34 2.43 7.25 18.12
CA THR A 34 2.58 5.80 17.95
C THR A 34 1.97 5.33 16.63
N ILE A 35 0.74 5.76 16.31
CA ILE A 35 0.08 5.46 15.03
C ILE A 35 0.92 6.00 13.86
N SER A 36 1.39 7.24 13.96
CA SER A 36 2.23 7.87 12.95
C SER A 36 3.52 7.09 12.69
N THR A 37 4.15 6.56 13.75
CA THR A 37 5.36 5.75 13.65
C THR A 37 5.05 4.40 12.98
N ALA A 38 3.96 3.74 13.37
CA ALA A 38 3.51 2.50 12.73
C ALA A 38 3.23 2.67 11.23
N ILE A 39 2.65 3.81 10.82
CA ILE A 39 2.47 4.15 9.40
C ILE A 39 3.83 4.33 8.71
N SER A 40 4.74 5.09 9.32
CA SER A 40 6.07 5.34 8.74
C SER A 40 6.88 4.04 8.55
N ASP A 41 6.80 3.12 9.51
CA ASP A 41 7.60 1.89 9.53
C ASP A 41 7.00 0.74 8.70
N GLY A 42 5.71 0.80 8.39
CA GLY A 42 4.93 -0.35 7.89
C GLY A 42 4.36 -0.22 6.46
N PHE A 43 4.71 0.82 5.70
CA PHE A 43 4.05 1.17 4.41
C PHE A 43 5.01 1.37 3.22
N TRP A 44 6.18 0.75 3.29
CA TRP A 44 7.30 0.83 2.36
C TRP A 44 7.18 0.20 0.96
N LEU A 45 6.57 -0.98 0.78
CA LEU A 45 6.63 -1.72 -0.49
C LEU A 45 5.29 -2.31 -0.90
N VAL A 46 4.78 -1.89 -2.04
CA VAL A 46 3.67 -2.55 -2.73
C VAL A 46 4.24 -3.18 -4.00
N ALA A 47 4.71 -4.42 -3.89
CA ALA A 47 5.27 -5.17 -5.01
C ALA A 47 4.25 -6.14 -5.63
N SER A 48 3.27 -6.59 -4.84
CA SER A 48 2.23 -7.53 -5.25
C SER A 48 0.82 -7.07 -4.82
N SER A 49 -0.21 -7.76 -5.33
CA SER A 49 -1.59 -7.55 -4.87
C SER A 49 -1.77 -7.85 -3.39
N ASP A 50 -1.03 -8.85 -2.88
CA ASP A 50 -1.10 -9.29 -1.47
C ASP A 50 -0.45 -8.25 -0.56
N ASP A 51 0.65 -7.63 -0.99
CA ASP A 51 1.26 -6.50 -0.29
C ASP A 51 0.31 -5.30 -0.25
N ALA A 52 -0.30 -4.96 -1.39
CA ALA A 52 -1.27 -3.87 -1.49
C ALA A 52 -2.46 -4.10 -0.56
N SER A 53 -3.00 -5.32 -0.53
CA SER A 53 -4.12 -5.71 0.34
C SER A 53 -3.72 -5.67 1.82
N SER A 54 -2.55 -6.20 2.16
CA SER A 54 -2.05 -6.19 3.55
C SER A 54 -1.82 -4.77 4.05
N ALA A 55 -1.26 -3.89 3.21
CA ALA A 55 -1.11 -2.47 3.52
C ALA A 55 -2.49 -1.81 3.69
N PHE A 56 -3.46 -2.13 2.82
CA PHE A 56 -4.82 -1.61 2.93
C PHE A 56 -5.45 -1.99 4.27
N ASP A 57 -5.38 -3.26 4.67
CA ASP A 57 -5.96 -3.76 5.91
C ASP A 57 -5.36 -3.07 7.13
N ARG A 58 -4.02 -2.93 7.18
CA ARG A 58 -3.34 -2.18 8.25
C ARG A 58 -3.77 -0.72 8.30
N MET A 59 -3.87 -0.05 7.15
CA MET A 59 -4.31 1.34 7.09
C MET A 59 -5.77 1.49 7.54
N GLN A 60 -6.60 0.51 7.21
CA GLN A 60 -7.99 0.47 7.59
C GLN A 60 -8.16 0.23 9.11
N GLU A 61 -7.31 -0.61 9.70
CA GLU A 61 -7.25 -0.82 11.15
C GLU A 61 -6.88 0.48 11.87
N MET A 62 -5.79 1.15 11.46
CA MET A 62 -5.39 2.44 12.05
C MET A 62 -6.44 3.52 11.87
N ARG A 63 -7.10 3.59 10.71
CA ARG A 63 -8.22 4.50 10.49
C ARG A 63 -9.37 4.21 11.46
N THR A 64 -9.68 2.94 11.68
CA THR A 64 -10.75 2.53 12.61
C THR A 64 -10.37 2.93 14.02
N GLU A 65 -9.13 2.71 14.43
CA GLU A 65 -8.60 3.17 15.72
C GLU A 65 -8.72 4.70 15.86
N LEU A 66 -8.28 5.48 14.86
CA LEU A 66 -8.41 6.95 14.86
C LEU A 66 -9.87 7.41 15.02
N LEU A 67 -10.82 6.74 14.37
CA LEU A 67 -12.23 7.07 14.52
C LEU A 67 -12.75 6.87 15.95
N THR A 68 -12.15 5.97 16.74
CA THR A 68 -12.52 5.81 18.17
C THR A 68 -12.12 7.02 19.03
N TYR A 69 -11.18 7.85 18.55
CA TYR A 69 -10.75 9.07 19.24
C TYR A 69 -11.57 10.31 18.88
N ALA A 70 -12.47 10.24 17.89
CA ALA A 70 -13.22 11.40 17.41
C ALA A 70 -13.93 12.17 18.53
N SER A 71 -14.67 11.47 19.40
CA SER A 71 -15.38 12.08 20.53
C SER A 71 -14.43 12.63 21.60
N LYS A 72 -13.33 11.91 21.91
CA LYS A 72 -12.32 12.34 22.89
C LYS A 72 -11.57 13.60 22.44
N VAL A 73 -11.27 13.70 21.15
CA VAL A 73 -10.65 14.88 20.55
C VAL A 73 -11.63 16.06 20.62
N GLN A 74 -12.88 15.86 20.19
CA GLN A 74 -13.91 16.90 20.25
C GLN A 74 -14.11 17.43 21.67
N GLU A 75 -14.29 16.53 22.65
CA GLU A 75 -14.44 16.88 24.06
C GLU A 75 -13.21 17.65 24.59
N SER A 76 -12.01 17.22 24.20
CA SER A 76 -10.76 17.89 24.62
C SER A 76 -10.62 19.29 24.05
N VAL A 77 -11.06 19.48 22.81
CA VAL A 77 -11.07 20.80 22.16
C VAL A 77 -12.10 21.71 22.83
N GLU A 78 -13.35 21.26 22.97
CA GLU A 78 -14.44 22.04 23.56
C GLU A 78 -14.14 22.46 25.00
N GLU A 79 -13.61 21.54 25.81
CA GLU A 79 -13.27 21.83 27.20
C GLU A 79 -12.08 22.78 27.31
N THR A 80 -11.10 22.67 26.42
CA THR A 80 -10.00 23.64 26.36
C THR A 80 -10.53 25.03 26.03
N ASP A 81 -11.47 25.12 25.09
CA ASP A 81 -12.10 26.38 24.71
C ASP A 81 -12.93 26.96 25.90
N ARG A 82 -13.62 26.09 26.66
CA ARG A 82 -14.30 26.47 27.93
C ARG A 82 -13.31 27.02 28.96
N LEU A 83 -12.22 26.30 29.24
CA LEU A 83 -11.19 26.70 30.21
C LEU A 83 -10.51 28.02 29.80
N CYS A 84 -10.30 28.24 28.50
CA CYS A 84 -9.80 29.51 27.98
C CYS A 84 -10.79 30.66 28.25
N ALA A 85 -12.09 30.43 28.05
CA ALA A 85 -13.12 31.45 28.28
C ALA A 85 -13.27 31.78 29.78
N GLU A 86 -13.32 30.78 30.64
CA GLU A 86 -13.47 30.96 32.09
C GLU A 86 -12.20 31.46 32.77
N GLY A 87 -11.04 31.07 32.24
CA GLY A 87 -9.72 31.43 32.74
C GLY A 87 -9.20 32.78 32.26
N ALA A 88 -9.94 33.53 31.43
CA ALA A 88 -9.46 34.75 30.79
C ALA A 88 -8.91 35.82 31.76
N GLU A 89 -9.44 35.89 32.99
CA GLU A 89 -9.00 36.84 34.03
C GLU A 89 -8.04 36.22 35.07
N PHE A 90 -7.87 34.89 35.05
CA PHE A 90 -7.19 34.14 36.11
C PHE A 90 -5.92 33.43 35.66
N LEU A 91 -5.83 33.07 34.38
CA LEU A 91 -4.67 32.40 33.80
C LEU A 91 -3.58 33.41 33.46
N THR A 92 -2.33 33.00 33.62
CA THR A 92 -1.21 33.76 33.07
C THR A 92 -1.17 33.65 31.54
N PRO A 93 -0.55 34.61 30.84
CA PRO A 93 -0.37 34.53 29.39
C PRO A 93 0.27 33.20 28.94
N ASP A 94 1.25 32.69 29.70
CA ASP A 94 1.93 31.42 29.39
C ASP A 94 1.00 30.21 29.54
N GLN A 95 0.19 30.16 30.60
CA GLN A 95 -0.80 29.09 30.81
C GLN A 95 -1.82 29.06 29.67
N PHE A 96 -2.32 30.24 29.29
CA PHE A 96 -3.27 30.38 28.19
C PHE A 96 -2.65 29.97 26.85
N HIS A 97 -1.42 30.41 26.58
CA HIS A 97 -0.69 30.05 25.37
C HIS A 97 -0.47 28.53 25.27
N ASN A 98 0.06 27.92 26.33
CA ASN A 98 0.34 26.48 26.37
C ASN A 98 -0.93 25.66 26.19
N LEU A 99 -2.04 26.06 26.80
CA LEU A 99 -3.32 25.36 26.65
C LEU A 99 -3.86 25.44 25.21
N LYS A 100 -3.82 26.62 24.59
CA LYS A 100 -4.19 26.78 23.18
C LYS A 100 -3.27 26.02 22.23
N GLU A 101 -1.98 26.01 22.52
CA GLU A 101 -1.00 25.28 21.71
C GLU A 101 -1.30 23.77 21.72
N HIS A 102 -1.55 23.17 22.90
CA HIS A 102 -1.93 21.76 23.00
C HIS A 102 -3.24 21.46 22.26
N ARG A 103 -4.26 22.31 22.41
CA ARG A 103 -5.53 22.18 21.66
C ARG A 103 -5.31 22.19 20.15
N ASN A 104 -4.55 23.16 19.64
CA ASN A 104 -4.28 23.28 18.21
C ASN A 104 -3.46 22.12 17.68
N LYS A 105 -2.46 21.65 18.44
CA LYS A 105 -1.68 20.45 18.11
C LYS A 105 -2.58 19.23 18.04
N LEU A 106 -3.45 19.02 19.02
CA LEU A 106 -4.37 17.88 19.04
C LEU A 106 -5.28 17.85 17.81
N GLU A 107 -5.97 18.95 17.54
CA GLU A 107 -6.90 19.06 16.41
C GLU A 107 -6.16 18.90 15.07
N THR A 108 -5.00 19.53 14.92
CA THR A 108 -4.21 19.45 13.69
C THR A 108 -3.70 18.03 13.46
N SER A 109 -3.10 17.39 14.47
CA SER A 109 -2.57 16.03 14.37
C SER A 109 -3.66 15.01 14.04
N TYR A 110 -4.82 15.11 14.71
CA TYR A 110 -5.96 14.25 14.43
C TYR A 110 -6.44 14.37 12.99
N ASN A 111 -6.71 15.60 12.54
CA ASN A 111 -7.23 15.86 11.20
C ASN A 111 -6.23 15.49 10.12
N GLN A 112 -4.92 15.69 10.36
CA GLN A 112 -3.87 15.30 9.43
C GLN A 112 -3.81 13.78 9.27
N LEU A 113 -3.78 13.02 10.37
CA LEU A 113 -3.76 11.56 10.33
C LEU A 113 -5.01 11.01 9.63
N LEU A 114 -6.19 11.50 9.99
CA LEU A 114 -7.45 11.04 9.39
C LEU A 114 -7.46 11.30 7.87
N ARG A 115 -7.14 12.53 7.45
CA ARG A 115 -7.05 12.90 6.03
C ARG A 115 -6.04 12.04 5.28
N HIS A 116 -4.91 11.73 5.89
CA HIS A 116 -3.91 10.87 5.27
C HIS A 116 -4.45 9.46 5.05
N THR A 117 -5.06 8.84 6.06
CA THR A 117 -5.67 7.51 5.91
C THR A 117 -6.75 7.50 4.82
N ASP A 118 -7.59 8.54 4.74
CA ASP A 118 -8.63 8.69 3.72
C ASP A 118 -8.04 8.88 2.30
N THR A 119 -6.81 9.36 2.18
CA THR A 119 -6.12 9.57 0.89
C THR A 119 -5.42 8.29 0.42
N ILE A 120 -4.83 7.52 1.33
CA ILE A 120 -4.05 6.32 1.02
C ILE A 120 -4.94 5.10 0.73
N LEU A 121 -6.01 4.91 1.50
CA LEU A 121 -6.89 3.73 1.36
C LEU A 121 -7.43 3.55 -0.08
N PRO A 122 -7.95 4.59 -0.76
CA PRO A 122 -8.41 4.44 -2.14
C PRO A 122 -7.29 4.03 -3.10
N LYS A 123 -6.08 4.57 -2.93
CA LYS A 123 -4.91 4.26 -3.78
C LYS A 123 -4.51 2.79 -3.63
N LEU A 124 -4.41 2.30 -2.39
CA LEU A 124 -4.09 0.90 -2.12
C LEU A 124 -5.14 -0.05 -2.72
N ASN A 125 -6.42 0.26 -2.58
CA ASN A 125 -7.50 -0.54 -3.17
C ASN A 125 -7.45 -0.58 -4.72
N VAL A 126 -7.09 0.54 -5.35
CA VAL A 126 -6.88 0.59 -6.81
C VAL A 126 -5.67 -0.27 -7.19
N LEU A 127 -4.56 -0.14 -6.48
CA LEU A 127 -3.35 -0.94 -6.69
C LEU A 127 -3.61 -2.44 -6.55
N THR A 128 -4.31 -2.88 -5.50
CA THR A 128 -4.68 -4.30 -5.32
C THR A 128 -5.40 -4.85 -6.55
N LYS A 129 -6.38 -4.11 -7.08
CA LYS A 129 -7.14 -4.53 -8.25
C LYS A 129 -6.29 -4.60 -9.52
N LEU A 130 -5.49 -3.56 -9.77
CA LEU A 130 -4.64 -3.50 -10.96
C LEU A 130 -3.56 -4.59 -10.94
N LEU A 131 -2.92 -4.82 -9.80
CA LEU A 131 -1.89 -5.86 -9.66
C LEU A 131 -2.47 -7.26 -9.83
N LEU A 132 -3.67 -7.50 -9.29
CA LEU A 132 -4.39 -8.76 -9.51
C LEU A 132 -4.77 -8.96 -10.98
N GLU A 133 -5.27 -7.93 -11.65
CA GLU A 133 -5.59 -7.96 -13.08
C GLU A 133 -4.34 -8.23 -13.93
N PHE A 134 -3.24 -7.55 -13.63
CA PHE A 134 -1.96 -7.75 -14.30
C PHE A 134 -1.42 -9.17 -14.13
N SER A 135 -1.48 -9.72 -12.92
CA SER A 135 -1.08 -11.11 -12.63
C SER A 135 -1.92 -12.13 -13.41
N ASN A 136 -3.25 -11.92 -13.47
CA ASN A 136 -4.15 -12.78 -14.23
C ASN A 136 -3.88 -12.72 -15.74
N GLU A 137 -3.74 -11.51 -16.30
CA GLU A 137 -3.48 -11.32 -17.72
C GLU A 137 -2.11 -11.86 -18.13
N SER A 138 -1.09 -11.65 -17.30
CA SER A 138 0.25 -12.20 -17.50
C SER A 138 0.23 -13.73 -17.46
N SER A 139 -0.45 -14.34 -16.49
CA SER A 139 -0.59 -15.79 -16.38
C SER A 139 -1.24 -16.41 -17.62
N LEU A 140 -2.29 -15.76 -18.13
CA LEU A 140 -2.99 -16.21 -19.33
C LEU A 140 -2.14 -16.00 -20.61
N LEU A 141 -1.33 -14.94 -20.68
CA LEU A 141 -0.35 -14.76 -21.75
C LEU A 141 0.72 -15.86 -21.72
N HIS A 142 1.27 -16.18 -20.54
CA HIS A 142 2.23 -17.26 -20.37
C HIS A 142 1.66 -18.61 -20.81
N SER A 143 0.42 -18.94 -20.40
CA SER A 143 -0.26 -20.16 -20.83
C SER A 143 -0.44 -20.21 -22.34
N PHE A 144 -0.86 -19.10 -22.97
CA PHE A 144 -0.98 -19.00 -24.42
C PHE A 144 0.35 -19.23 -25.13
N LEU A 145 1.43 -18.58 -24.67
CA LEU A 145 2.76 -18.74 -25.26
C LEU A 145 3.27 -20.18 -25.14
N ASN A 146 3.06 -20.84 -24.00
CA ASN A 146 3.43 -22.23 -23.81
C ASN A 146 2.69 -23.16 -24.78
N GLU A 147 1.37 -23.00 -24.92
CA GLU A 147 0.59 -23.83 -25.83
C GLU A 147 1.01 -23.60 -27.29
N LYS A 148 1.20 -22.36 -27.72
CA LYS A 148 1.63 -22.07 -29.10
C LYS A 148 3.05 -22.54 -29.38
N THR A 149 3.94 -22.48 -28.40
CA THR A 149 5.28 -23.06 -28.52
C THR A 149 5.22 -24.57 -28.72
N ARG A 150 4.32 -25.26 -28.01
CA ARG A 150 4.07 -26.69 -28.16
C ARG A 150 3.51 -27.04 -29.53
N GLU A 151 2.48 -26.32 -30.00
CA GLU A 151 1.88 -26.50 -31.33
C GLU A 151 2.92 -26.33 -32.45
N LEU A 152 3.76 -25.29 -32.37
CA LEU A 152 4.84 -25.05 -33.34
C LEU A 152 5.89 -26.17 -33.36
N THR A 153 6.20 -26.75 -32.20
CA THR A 153 7.12 -27.88 -32.10
C THR A 153 6.57 -29.11 -32.82
N ILE A 154 5.28 -29.39 -32.67
CA ILE A 154 4.59 -30.49 -33.38
C ILE A 154 4.59 -30.23 -34.89
N ILE A 155 4.20 -29.02 -35.31
CA ILE A 155 4.20 -28.63 -36.74
C ILE A 155 5.60 -28.83 -37.34
N ARG A 156 6.65 -28.40 -36.64
CA ARG A 156 8.04 -28.56 -37.09
C ARG A 156 8.40 -30.04 -37.31
N ALA A 157 7.99 -30.93 -36.40
CA ALA A 157 8.24 -32.36 -36.53
C ALA A 157 7.48 -32.99 -37.72
N GLU A 158 6.23 -32.58 -37.93
CA GLU A 158 5.37 -33.07 -39.03
C GLU A 158 5.76 -32.50 -40.41
N SER A 159 6.41 -31.33 -40.46
CA SER A 159 6.69 -30.61 -41.72
C SER A 159 7.71 -31.30 -42.65
N GLY A 160 8.36 -32.37 -42.21
CA GLY A 160 9.25 -33.18 -43.04
C GLY A 160 8.51 -34.27 -43.83
N ASP A 161 7.25 -34.56 -43.50
CA ASP A 161 6.47 -35.62 -44.12
C ASP A 161 5.56 -35.06 -45.24
N PRO A 162 5.78 -35.46 -46.51
CA PRO A 162 4.99 -35.00 -47.65
C PRO A 162 3.49 -35.31 -47.55
N GLU A 163 3.08 -36.35 -46.82
CA GLU A 163 1.67 -36.74 -46.69
C GLU A 163 0.87 -35.80 -45.79
N VAL A 164 1.52 -35.13 -44.83
CA VAL A 164 0.88 -34.20 -43.88
C VAL A 164 1.28 -32.74 -44.08
N LEU A 165 2.22 -32.45 -45.00
CA LEU A 165 2.78 -31.11 -45.22
C LEU A 165 1.74 -30.01 -45.43
N GLN A 166 0.71 -30.26 -46.25
CA GLN A 166 -0.35 -29.27 -46.52
C GLN A 166 -1.12 -28.93 -45.23
N TRP A 167 -1.38 -29.94 -44.39
CA TRP A 167 -2.06 -29.79 -43.12
C TRP A 167 -1.19 -29.04 -42.10
N SER A 168 0.10 -29.36 -42.02
CA SER A 168 1.07 -28.63 -41.18
C SER A 168 1.16 -27.15 -41.57
N HIS A 169 1.10 -26.83 -42.87
CA HIS A 169 1.07 -25.44 -43.34
C HIS A 169 -0.22 -24.71 -42.93
N GLN A 170 -1.38 -25.38 -42.99
CA GLN A 170 -2.65 -24.81 -42.52
C GLN A 170 -2.64 -24.56 -41.01
N LYS A 171 -2.14 -25.52 -40.21
CA LYS A 171 -1.95 -25.35 -38.75
C LYS A 171 -1.03 -24.17 -38.44
N ALA A 172 0.10 -24.05 -39.13
CA ALA A 172 1.03 -22.93 -38.94
C ALA A 172 0.38 -21.57 -39.21
N LYS A 173 -0.44 -21.47 -40.26
CA LYS A 173 -1.22 -20.27 -40.54
C LYS A 173 -2.26 -19.97 -39.45
N GLY A 174 -2.88 -21.00 -38.88
CA GLY A 174 -3.77 -20.88 -37.72
C GLY A 174 -3.06 -20.26 -36.52
N VAL A 175 -1.92 -20.83 -36.13
CA VAL A 175 -1.07 -20.31 -35.04
C VAL A 175 -0.71 -18.84 -35.29
N LEU A 176 -0.28 -18.49 -36.50
CA LEU A 176 0.06 -17.10 -36.84
C LEU A 176 -1.12 -16.15 -36.61
N ASN A 177 -2.32 -16.51 -37.04
CA ASN A 177 -3.51 -15.68 -36.85
C ASN A 177 -3.84 -15.48 -35.36
N GLU A 178 -3.71 -16.53 -34.55
CA GLU A 178 -3.93 -16.46 -33.11
C GLU A 178 -2.90 -15.59 -32.40
N VAL A 179 -1.61 -15.70 -32.78
CA VAL A 179 -0.54 -14.82 -32.27
C VAL A 179 -0.80 -13.36 -32.65
N ILE A 180 -1.24 -13.10 -33.89
CA ILE A 180 -1.63 -11.75 -34.32
C ILE A 180 -2.79 -11.21 -33.48
N ALA A 181 -3.80 -12.04 -33.17
CA ALA A 181 -4.91 -11.65 -32.32
C ALA A 181 -4.47 -11.37 -30.87
N ALA A 182 -3.56 -12.19 -30.33
CA ALA A 182 -3.00 -12.02 -28.99
C ALA A 182 -2.16 -10.74 -28.83
N LYS A 183 -1.72 -10.10 -29.93
CA LYS A 183 -1.02 -8.82 -29.90
C LYS A 183 -1.80 -7.72 -29.16
N GLU A 184 -3.13 -7.68 -29.32
CA GLU A 184 -3.95 -6.69 -28.61
C GLU A 184 -3.96 -6.93 -27.10
N ARG A 185 -3.88 -8.19 -26.66
CA ARG A 185 -3.74 -8.53 -25.24
C ARG A 185 -2.44 -7.99 -24.66
N LEU A 186 -1.33 -8.15 -25.38
CA LEU A 186 -0.03 -7.63 -24.94
C LEU A 186 -0.04 -6.10 -24.77
N LYS A 187 -0.74 -5.37 -25.66
CA LYS A 187 -0.96 -3.93 -25.49
C LYS A 187 -1.81 -3.61 -24.25
N GLY A 188 -2.78 -4.46 -23.93
CA GLY A 188 -3.57 -4.35 -22.70
C GLY A 188 -2.68 -4.48 -21.45
N ILE A 189 -1.78 -5.46 -21.42
CA ILE A 189 -0.81 -5.67 -20.34
C ILE A 189 0.15 -4.48 -20.22
N ASP A 190 0.64 -3.93 -21.34
CA ASP A 190 1.48 -2.72 -21.36
C ASP A 190 0.75 -1.49 -20.77
N ALA A 191 -0.51 -1.29 -21.14
CA ALA A 191 -1.34 -0.24 -20.57
C ALA A 191 -1.61 -0.43 -19.07
N LEU A 192 -1.85 -1.68 -18.63
CA LEU A 192 -1.98 -2.01 -17.20
C LEU A 192 -0.69 -1.70 -16.43
N SER A 193 0.47 -2.09 -16.97
CA SER A 193 1.78 -1.82 -16.36
C SER A 193 2.02 -0.32 -16.20
N THR A 194 1.74 0.47 -17.24
CA THR A 194 1.85 1.93 -17.19
C THR A 194 0.94 2.53 -16.11
N ARG A 195 -0.28 2.01 -15.98
CA ARG A 195 -1.23 2.46 -14.97
C ARG A 195 -0.80 2.09 -13.55
N ILE A 196 -0.31 0.86 -13.36
CA ILE A 196 0.26 0.41 -12.07
C ILE A 196 1.40 1.32 -11.66
N GLN A 197 2.34 1.60 -12.57
CA GLN A 197 3.47 2.49 -12.28
C GLN A 197 2.99 3.88 -11.82
N SER A 198 2.04 4.49 -12.55
CA SER A 198 1.48 5.79 -12.17
C SER A 198 0.81 5.80 -10.80
N GLU A 199 0.11 4.72 -10.42
CA GLU A 199 -0.54 4.62 -9.12
C GLU A 199 0.47 4.37 -7.99
N ILE A 200 1.52 3.56 -8.24
CA ILE A 200 2.63 3.35 -7.29
C ILE A 200 3.36 4.67 -7.05
N ASP A 201 3.71 5.41 -8.10
CA ASP A 201 4.36 6.72 -7.99
C ASP A 201 3.48 7.68 -7.19
N GLY A 202 2.19 7.72 -7.49
CA GLY A 202 1.21 8.54 -6.77
C GLY A 202 1.01 8.13 -5.32
N TYR A 203 1.21 6.87 -4.96
CA TYR A 203 1.20 6.37 -3.58
C TYR A 203 2.49 6.77 -2.84
N VAL A 204 3.65 6.55 -3.45
CA VAL A 204 4.96 6.88 -2.88
C VAL A 204 5.10 8.38 -2.62
N ILE A 205 4.61 9.23 -3.52
CA ILE A 205 4.60 10.69 -3.34
C ILE A 205 3.79 11.08 -2.10
N GLU A 206 2.59 10.52 -1.94
CA GLU A 206 1.74 10.84 -0.77
C GLU A 206 2.38 10.38 0.53
N MET A 207 2.97 9.18 0.55
CA MET A 207 3.72 8.67 1.72
C MET A 207 4.91 9.56 2.07
N ARG A 208 5.71 9.99 1.08
CA ARG A 208 6.88 10.87 1.30
C ARG A 208 6.50 12.27 1.78
N LEU A 209 5.36 12.80 1.33
CA LEU A 209 4.89 14.11 1.74
C LEU A 209 4.57 14.14 3.24
N GLN A 210 4.04 13.03 3.77
CA GLN A 210 3.60 12.93 5.16
C GLN A 210 4.69 12.40 6.09
N TYR A 211 5.56 11.53 5.57
CA TYR A 211 6.65 10.89 6.31
C TYR A 211 8.00 11.09 5.58
N PRO A 212 8.56 12.32 5.58
CA PRO A 212 9.78 12.63 4.83
C PRO A 212 11.02 11.89 5.34
N ASN A 213 10.99 11.44 6.60
CA ASN A 213 12.10 10.69 7.22
C ASN A 213 11.93 9.17 7.10
N ALA A 214 10.83 8.68 6.52
CA ALA A 214 10.64 7.25 6.29
C ALA A 214 11.72 6.75 5.32
N GLN A 215 12.40 5.66 5.70
CA GLN A 215 13.38 5.02 4.84
C GLN A 215 12.64 4.16 3.82
N PHE A 216 12.61 4.60 2.56
CA PHE A 216 12.08 3.80 1.47
C PHE A 216 13.19 2.87 0.98
N PRO A 217 13.01 1.53 1.04
CA PRO A 217 13.98 0.61 0.48
C PRO A 217 14.16 0.91 -1.00
N SER A 218 15.41 1.10 -1.41
CA SER A 218 15.78 1.07 -2.82
C SER A 218 15.57 -0.37 -3.29
N ILE A 219 14.48 -0.66 -4.00
CA ILE A 219 14.35 -1.96 -4.67
C ILE A 219 15.46 -2.01 -5.72
N ASP A 220 16.48 -2.82 -5.46
CA ASP A 220 17.41 -3.21 -6.50
C ASP A 220 16.69 -4.25 -7.36
N ALA A 221 16.50 -3.97 -8.65
CA ALA A 221 15.72 -4.82 -9.56
C ALA A 221 16.22 -6.29 -9.62
N HIS A 222 17.45 -6.52 -9.16
CA HIS A 222 18.10 -7.81 -9.08
C HIS A 222 17.55 -8.74 -7.98
N GLU A 223 17.05 -8.20 -6.85
CA GLU A 223 16.45 -9.02 -5.77
C GLU A 223 15.11 -9.64 -6.18
N LEU A 224 14.32 -8.97 -7.02
CA LEU A 224 13.03 -9.50 -7.53
C LEU A 224 13.23 -10.66 -8.50
N THR A 225 14.29 -10.62 -9.33
CA THR A 225 14.60 -11.71 -10.24
C THR A 225 15.03 -12.99 -9.53
N GLU A 226 15.74 -12.90 -8.40
CA GLU A 226 16.21 -14.11 -7.71
C GLU A 226 15.07 -14.89 -7.03
N GLN A 227 14.01 -14.20 -6.61
CA GLN A 227 12.86 -14.83 -5.97
C GLN A 227 11.90 -15.50 -6.98
N GLU A 228 11.70 -14.90 -8.16
CA GLU A 228 10.91 -15.51 -9.26
C GLU A 228 11.66 -16.64 -10.01
N ILE A 229 12.99 -16.59 -10.08
CA ILE A 229 13.79 -17.68 -10.68
C ILE A 229 13.65 -18.96 -9.84
N SER A 230 13.53 -18.85 -8.51
CA SER A 230 13.36 -20.03 -7.65
C SER A 230 12.03 -20.76 -7.89
N GLU A 231 10.93 -20.03 -8.12
CA GLU A 231 9.61 -20.62 -8.38
C GLU A 231 9.51 -21.18 -9.81
N THR A 232 10.10 -20.49 -10.79
CA THR A 232 10.10 -20.95 -12.20
C THR A 232 11.06 -22.12 -12.45
N GLU A 233 12.21 -22.21 -11.76
CA GLU A 233 13.10 -23.38 -11.82
C GLU A 233 12.49 -24.63 -11.17
N SER A 234 11.64 -24.47 -10.14
CA SER A 234 10.91 -25.59 -9.54
C SER A 234 9.91 -26.21 -10.52
N ILE A 235 9.30 -25.41 -11.39
CA ILE A 235 8.35 -25.88 -12.41
C ILE A 235 9.09 -26.56 -13.57
N LEU A 236 10.25 -26.03 -13.97
CA LEU A 236 11.07 -26.61 -15.05
C LEU A 236 11.77 -27.92 -14.66
N ARG A 237 12.19 -28.09 -13.39
CA ARG A 237 12.78 -29.36 -12.92
C ARG A 237 11.78 -30.51 -12.84
N SER A 238 10.48 -30.24 -12.74
CA SER A 238 9.45 -31.30 -12.75
C SER A 238 9.16 -31.86 -14.15
N THR A 239 9.64 -31.21 -15.22
CA THR A 239 9.45 -31.67 -16.61
C THR A 239 10.67 -32.39 -17.21
N ASP A 240 11.83 -32.40 -16.54
CA ASP A 240 13.07 -33.00 -17.05
C ASP A 240 13.31 -34.48 -16.65
N THR A 241 12.37 -35.12 -15.96
CA THR A 241 12.42 -36.57 -15.75
C THR A 241 11.48 -37.29 -16.70
N MET A 242 11.79 -37.28 -18.00
CA MET A 242 11.51 -38.44 -18.86
C MET A 242 12.31 -38.36 -20.17
N ASP A 243 13.22 -39.32 -20.28
CA ASP A 243 13.78 -39.90 -21.50
C ASP A 243 14.90 -39.14 -22.24
N GLY A 244 16.13 -39.57 -21.97
CA GLY A 244 17.35 -39.13 -22.66
C GLY A 244 18.50 -40.12 -22.50
N GLY A 245 18.19 -41.42 -22.61
CA GLY A 245 19.14 -42.51 -22.41
C GLY A 245 19.36 -43.38 -23.63
N PHE A 246 19.47 -42.82 -24.83
CA PHE A 246 20.02 -43.53 -25.99
C PHE A 246 20.86 -42.58 -26.83
N LEU A 247 22.18 -42.78 -26.78
CA LEU A 247 23.11 -42.86 -27.92
C LEU A 247 24.56 -42.75 -27.41
N THR A 248 25.27 -43.90 -27.35
CA THR A 248 26.72 -43.93 -27.52
C THR A 248 27.09 -44.88 -28.65
N SER A 249 27.28 -44.28 -29.83
CA SER A 249 28.36 -44.44 -30.81
C SER A 249 29.00 -45.81 -31.10
N GLN A 250 29.10 -46.06 -32.42
CA GLN A 250 30.24 -46.65 -33.17
C GLN A 250 30.53 -48.15 -33.03
N LEU A 251 30.06 -48.94 -34.00
CA LEU A 251 30.85 -49.69 -35.00
C LEU A 251 29.92 -50.49 -35.94
#